data_AF-A0A3M1VJ35-F1
#
_entry.id   AF-A0A3M1VJ35-F1
#
_cell.length_a   1.000
_cell.length_b   1.000
_cell.length_c   1.000
_cell.angle_alpha   90.00
_cell.angle_beta   90.00
_cell.angle_gamma   90.00
#
_symmetry.space_group_name_H-M   'P 1'
#
loop_
_entity.id
_entity.type
_entity.pdbx_description
1 polymer ?
#
loop_
_entity_poly.entity_id
_entity_poly.type
_entity_poly.pdbx_seq_one_letter_code
_entity_poly.pdbx_strand_id
1 'polypeptide(L)'
;MRHLNFLLFLLIFLVSSFTYAQDASRGRLPDGRAYRLDASGNQLVDYIAELEVNVDALKRRVQGLEYELGQKQQIIDRLKSTSGFTSDTALKERDLLGSQEDQKEAPEFDEAVKATALPQKECPAVNCDVQVERATMLLEKARQDREHEHEMRLRENEALRKTIAVLRERLQSKEAEIKAINARLTASAQTVEPLVQTRQDHERELTTPELVPVAQIALSVQPKPEPRAAMKRAVTLKKTRPVTEKQPVRPQKAAAASISSFSPARRRAVETVRAYFNSELNKLRSVINTRDTLFKRYARLNPRVTFKPKKAVSSRKLTLEAIRNRISRATSVGAISVYKRDISEIKQIVNDDIAFIKRMSKKRI
;
A
#
# COMPACT_ATOMS: atom_id res chain seq x y z
N MET A 1 -24.43 37.97 47.04
CA MET A 1 -22.95 37.75 47.04
C MET A 1 -22.56 36.29 46.79
N ARG A 2 -22.99 35.30 47.59
CA ARG A 2 -22.55 33.89 47.43
C ARG A 2 -22.96 33.21 46.11
N HIS A 3 -24.14 33.53 45.57
CA HIS A 3 -24.59 32.96 44.29
C HIS A 3 -23.88 33.53 43.05
N LEU A 4 -23.37 34.77 43.13
CA LEU A 4 -22.65 35.40 42.02
C LEU A 4 -21.27 34.75 41.82
N ASN A 5 -20.58 34.44 42.93
CA ASN A 5 -19.28 33.77 42.90
C ASN A 5 -19.38 32.32 42.39
N PHE A 6 -20.49 31.63 42.67
CA PHE A 6 -20.72 30.27 42.18
C PHE A 6 -20.94 30.23 40.67
N LEU A 7 -21.71 31.19 40.13
CA LEU A 7 -21.94 31.34 38.69
C LEU A 7 -20.64 31.69 37.92
N LEU A 8 -19.80 32.56 38.51
CA LEU A 8 -18.52 32.91 37.92
C LEU A 8 -17.56 31.70 37.87
N PHE A 9 -17.49 30.91 38.94
CA PHE A 9 -16.67 29.70 38.98
C PHE A 9 -17.14 28.65 37.96
N LEU A 10 -18.44 28.49 37.80
CA LEU A 10 -19.02 27.52 36.88
C LEU A 10 -18.78 27.93 35.40
N LEU A 11 -18.81 29.24 35.11
CA LEU A 11 -18.41 29.78 33.81
C LEU A 11 -16.92 29.60 33.51
N ILE A 12 -16.04 29.86 34.48
CA ILE A 12 -14.60 29.65 34.31
C ILE A 12 -14.29 28.17 34.06
N PHE A 13 -14.96 27.26 34.78
CA PHE A 13 -14.77 25.82 34.62
C PHE A 13 -15.30 25.30 33.26
N LEU A 14 -16.43 25.83 32.78
CA LEU A 14 -16.98 25.49 31.46
C LEU A 14 -16.10 25.99 30.30
N VAL A 15 -15.54 27.20 30.40
CA VAL A 15 -14.67 27.76 29.36
C VAL A 15 -13.32 27.03 29.31
N SER A 16 -12.74 26.69 30.48
CA SER A 16 -11.46 25.98 30.54
C SER A 16 -11.56 24.50 30.10
N SER A 17 -12.73 23.87 30.27
CA SER A 17 -12.99 22.50 29.78
C SER A 17 -13.13 22.43 28.25
N PHE A 18 -13.63 23.50 27.62
CA PHE A 18 -13.82 23.53 26.16
C PHE A 18 -12.49 23.72 25.39
N THR A 19 -11.52 24.42 25.98
CA THR A 19 -10.21 24.64 25.35
C THR A 19 -9.31 23.41 25.36
N TYR A 20 -9.46 22.50 26.33
CA TYR A 20 -8.60 21.30 26.42
C TYR A 20 -9.03 20.16 25.48
N ALA A 21 -10.30 20.11 25.08
CA ALA A 21 -10.81 19.05 24.21
C ALA A 21 -10.49 19.27 22.72
N GLN A 22 -10.30 20.52 22.28
CA GLN A 22 -10.08 20.83 20.87
C GLN A 22 -8.63 20.62 20.42
N ASP A 23 -7.64 20.77 21.30
CA ASP A 23 -6.22 20.59 20.95
C ASP A 23 -5.72 19.14 21.02
N ALA A 24 -6.44 18.22 21.68
CA ALA A 24 -6.07 16.81 21.71
C ALA A 24 -6.18 16.10 20.34
N SER A 25 -6.85 16.73 19.37
CA SER A 25 -7.03 16.22 18.01
C SER A 25 -6.09 16.86 16.97
N ARG A 26 -5.48 18.01 17.28
CA ARG A 26 -4.44 18.65 16.46
C ARG A 26 -3.09 18.02 16.75
N GLY A 27 -2.90 16.82 16.22
CA GLY A 27 -1.72 16.06 16.60
C GLY A 27 -1.77 14.60 16.23
N ARG A 28 -2.91 14.07 15.79
CA ARG A 28 -3.05 12.64 15.50
C ARG A 28 -3.61 12.36 14.12
N LEU A 29 -3.04 11.37 13.44
CA LEU A 29 -3.59 10.79 12.23
C LEU A 29 -4.98 10.19 12.50
N PRO A 30 -5.82 9.96 11.47
CA PRO A 30 -7.14 9.32 11.61
C PRO A 30 -7.10 7.91 12.22
N ASP A 31 -5.92 7.29 12.35
CA ASP A 31 -5.69 6.03 13.05
C ASP A 31 -5.24 6.19 14.53
N GLY A 32 -5.17 7.43 15.04
CA GLY A 32 -4.87 7.78 16.43
C GLY A 32 -3.38 7.96 16.77
N ARG A 33 -2.47 7.84 15.79
CA ARG A 33 -1.02 8.01 16.01
C ARG A 33 -0.61 9.47 16.04
N ALA A 34 0.32 9.85 16.92
CA ALA A 34 0.82 11.22 17.00
C ALA A 34 1.70 11.61 15.79
N TYR A 35 1.48 12.79 15.20
CA TYR A 35 2.35 13.39 14.18
C TYR A 35 3.74 13.65 14.77
N ARG A 36 4.78 13.41 13.96
CA ARG A 36 6.13 13.89 14.27
C ARG A 36 6.45 15.10 13.39
N LEU A 37 6.79 16.20 14.05
CA LEU A 37 7.26 17.43 13.43
C LEU A 37 8.79 17.36 13.31
N ASP A 38 9.35 17.92 12.24
CA ASP A 38 10.80 18.12 12.15
C ASP A 38 11.27 19.28 13.05
N ALA A 39 12.58 19.52 13.10
CA ALA A 39 13.19 20.59 13.92
C ALA A 39 12.71 22.01 13.55
N SER A 40 12.08 22.16 12.37
CA SER A 40 11.46 23.38 11.87
C SER A 40 9.93 23.41 12.03
N GLY A 41 9.33 22.39 12.65
CA GLY A 41 7.88 22.32 12.89
C GLY A 41 7.05 21.82 11.70
N ASN A 42 7.66 21.23 10.67
CA ASN A 42 6.95 20.84 9.45
C ASN A 42 6.54 19.34 9.45
N GLN A 43 5.33 19.05 8.96
CA GLN A 43 4.69 17.72 8.87
C GLN A 43 5.14 16.88 7.66
N LEU A 44 6.41 16.96 7.26
CA LEU A 44 6.80 16.66 5.87
C LEU A 44 7.09 15.19 5.53
N VAL A 45 7.61 14.41 6.47
CA VAL A 45 8.27 13.14 6.11
C VAL A 45 7.30 11.97 5.93
N ASP A 46 6.19 11.93 6.68
CA ASP A 46 5.20 10.84 6.59
C ASP A 46 4.17 11.07 5.47
N TYR A 47 3.86 12.32 5.12
CA TYR A 47 2.98 12.63 3.98
C TYR A 47 3.63 12.25 2.65
N ILE A 48 4.94 12.45 2.50
CA ILE A 48 5.67 12.03 1.29
C ILE A 48 5.66 10.49 1.17
N ALA A 49 5.87 9.76 2.27
CA ALA A 49 5.82 8.30 2.26
C ALA A 49 4.40 7.77 1.95
N GLU A 50 3.36 8.42 2.46
CA GLU A 50 1.97 8.10 2.15
C GLU A 50 1.63 8.40 0.67
N LEU A 51 2.12 9.53 0.15
CA LEU A 51 2.01 9.87 -1.26
C LEU A 51 2.74 8.86 -2.16
N GLU A 52 3.94 8.42 -1.79
CA GLU A 52 4.70 7.39 -2.52
C GLU A 52 3.91 6.07 -2.59
N VAL A 53 3.32 5.63 -1.47
CA VAL A 53 2.49 4.42 -1.42
C VAL A 53 1.23 4.58 -2.27
N ASN A 54 0.60 5.76 -2.23
CA ASN A 54 -0.59 6.05 -3.03
C ASN A 54 -0.28 6.11 -4.52
N VAL A 55 0.85 6.70 -4.92
CA VAL A 55 1.33 6.73 -6.31
C VAL A 55 1.60 5.30 -6.80
N ASP A 56 2.26 4.46 -5.99
CA ASP A 56 2.51 3.06 -6.33
C ASP A 56 1.21 2.25 -6.48
N ALA A 57 0.22 2.48 -5.60
CA ALA A 57 -1.08 1.86 -5.67
C ALA A 57 -1.85 2.30 -6.94
N LEU A 58 -1.80 3.59 -7.27
CA LEU A 58 -2.42 4.15 -8.47
C LEU A 58 -1.78 3.55 -9.72
N LYS A 59 -0.45 3.47 -9.77
CA LYS A 59 0.31 2.88 -10.90
C LYS A 59 -0.07 1.44 -11.16
N ARG A 60 -0.24 0.62 -10.10
CA ARG A 60 -0.71 -0.76 -10.23
C ARG A 60 -2.14 -0.85 -10.76
N ARG A 61 -3.01 0.07 -10.34
CA ARG A 61 -4.40 0.11 -10.83
C ARG A 61 -4.46 0.50 -12.30
N VAL A 62 -3.66 1.48 -12.73
CA VAL A 62 -3.53 1.87 -14.14
C VAL A 62 -3.04 0.69 -14.97
N GLN A 63 -1.97 -0.01 -14.54
CA GLN A 63 -1.48 -1.20 -15.23
C GLN A 63 -2.53 -2.33 -15.32
N GLY A 64 -3.34 -2.51 -14.27
CA GLY A 64 -4.45 -3.46 -14.29
C GLY A 64 -5.52 -3.09 -15.33
N LEU A 65 -5.88 -1.81 -15.41
CA LEU A 65 -6.85 -1.31 -16.40
C LEU A 65 -6.31 -1.37 -17.83
N GLU A 66 -5.02 -1.07 -18.04
CA GLU A 66 -4.36 -1.22 -19.35
C GLU A 66 -4.38 -2.68 -19.82
N TYR A 67 -4.13 -3.62 -18.91
CA TYR A 67 -4.21 -5.05 -19.22
C TYR A 67 -5.63 -5.50 -19.58
N GLU A 68 -6.64 -5.07 -18.82
CA GLU A 68 -8.05 -5.35 -19.11
C GLU A 68 -8.50 -4.74 -20.45
N LEU A 69 -8.07 -3.51 -20.75
CA LEU A 69 -8.33 -2.87 -22.04
C LEU A 69 -7.67 -3.65 -23.18
N GLY A 70 -6.43 -4.11 -23.01
CA GLY A 70 -5.75 -4.94 -24.00
C GLY A 70 -6.48 -6.26 -24.27
N GLN A 71 -6.97 -6.93 -23.23
CA GLN A 71 -7.77 -8.15 -23.39
C GLN A 71 -9.09 -7.87 -24.13
N LYS A 72 -9.81 -6.81 -23.76
CA LYS A 72 -11.06 -6.43 -24.43
C LYS A 72 -10.84 -6.05 -25.88
N GLN A 73 -9.75 -5.33 -26.18
CA GLN A 73 -9.39 -4.98 -27.54
C GLN A 73 -9.09 -6.23 -28.38
N GLN A 74 -8.34 -7.19 -27.83
CA GLN A 74 -8.11 -8.47 -28.52
C GLN A 74 -9.40 -9.25 -28.79
N ILE A 75 -10.37 -9.22 -27.87
CA ILE A 75 -11.68 -9.84 -28.10
C ILE A 75 -12.43 -9.10 -29.22
N ILE A 76 -12.41 -7.76 -29.21
CA ILE A 76 -13.03 -6.96 -30.28
C ILE A 76 -12.36 -7.26 -31.62
N ASP A 77 -11.04 -7.33 -31.67
CA ASP A 77 -10.30 -7.61 -32.91
C ASP A 77 -10.57 -9.02 -33.41
N ARG A 78 -10.65 -10.01 -32.51
CA ARG A 78 -11.11 -11.37 -32.84
C ARG A 78 -12.52 -11.35 -33.40
N LEU A 79 -13.46 -10.71 -32.71
CA LEU A 79 -14.85 -10.61 -33.17
C LEU A 79 -14.92 -9.94 -34.54
N LYS A 80 -14.20 -8.84 -34.77
CA LYS A 80 -14.10 -8.17 -36.08
C LYS A 80 -13.48 -9.06 -37.16
N SER A 81 -12.49 -9.88 -36.82
CA SER A 81 -11.84 -10.78 -37.77
C SER A 81 -12.67 -12.03 -38.09
N THR A 82 -13.43 -12.53 -37.11
CA THR A 82 -14.34 -13.69 -37.25
C THR A 82 -15.66 -13.26 -37.89
N SER A 83 -16.13 -12.05 -37.59
CA SER A 83 -17.20 -11.39 -38.31
C SER A 83 -16.61 -10.75 -39.57
N GLY A 84 -16.39 -11.53 -40.62
CA GLY A 84 -16.41 -11.03 -41.99
C GLY A 84 -17.80 -10.49 -42.37
N PHE A 85 -18.43 -9.74 -41.48
CA PHE A 85 -19.81 -9.29 -41.53
C PHE A 85 -19.77 -7.81 -41.85
N THR A 86 -19.80 -7.54 -43.15
CA THR A 86 -20.13 -6.23 -43.70
C THR A 86 -21.33 -5.66 -42.96
N SER A 87 -21.12 -4.49 -42.38
CA SER A 87 -22.15 -3.65 -41.79
C SER A 87 -23.27 -3.43 -42.81
N ASP A 88 -24.44 -4.06 -42.63
CA ASP A 88 -25.72 -3.44 -43.02
C ASP A 88 -27.01 -4.18 -42.65
N THR A 89 -26.97 -5.40 -42.12
CA THR A 89 -28.24 -6.06 -41.73
C THR A 89 -28.44 -6.10 -40.23
N ALA A 90 -29.46 -5.34 -39.79
CA ALA A 90 -30.05 -5.28 -38.47
C ALA A 90 -30.03 -6.63 -37.75
N LEU A 91 -29.24 -6.70 -36.67
CA LEU A 91 -29.20 -7.80 -35.72
C LEU A 91 -30.59 -7.98 -35.08
N LYS A 92 -31.35 -8.97 -35.55
CA LYS A 92 -32.53 -9.45 -34.85
C LYS A 92 -32.07 -10.22 -33.60
N GLU A 93 -32.62 -9.86 -32.45
CA GLU A 93 -32.34 -10.37 -31.08
C GLU A 93 -32.58 -11.88 -30.87
N ARG A 94 -32.72 -12.67 -31.94
CA ARG A 94 -33.16 -14.06 -31.89
C ARG A 94 -32.03 -15.09 -31.65
N ASP A 95 -30.77 -14.69 -31.80
CA ASP A 95 -29.61 -15.60 -31.67
C ASP A 95 -28.95 -15.63 -30.28
N LEU A 96 -29.44 -14.86 -29.29
CA LEU A 96 -28.87 -14.86 -27.94
C LEU A 96 -29.44 -15.95 -27.00
N LEU A 97 -30.31 -16.84 -27.47
CA LEU A 97 -31.00 -17.81 -26.59
C LEU A 97 -30.87 -19.30 -26.96
N GLY A 98 -29.99 -19.69 -27.89
CA GLY A 98 -29.85 -21.11 -28.20
C GLY A 98 -28.48 -21.50 -28.73
N SER A 99 -27.68 -22.14 -27.88
CA SER A 99 -27.11 -23.48 -28.12
C SER A 99 -26.02 -23.80 -27.10
N GLN A 100 -26.32 -24.77 -26.23
CA GLN A 100 -25.31 -25.64 -25.64
C GLN A 100 -24.71 -26.51 -26.74
N GLU A 101 -23.42 -26.84 -26.55
CA GLU A 101 -22.72 -28.04 -27.01
C GLU A 101 -22.60 -28.24 -28.53
N ASP A 102 -21.39 -28.08 -29.10
CA ASP A 102 -20.49 -29.23 -29.23
C ASP A 102 -19.08 -28.92 -29.77
N GLN A 103 -18.26 -29.97 -29.66
CA GLN A 103 -16.81 -30.15 -29.70
C GLN A 103 -16.11 -30.00 -31.08
N LYS A 104 -14.79 -29.76 -31.03
CA LYS A 104 -13.67 -30.49 -31.71
C LYS A 104 -12.35 -29.78 -31.33
N GLU A 105 -11.24 -30.43 -30.99
CA GLU A 105 -10.58 -31.54 -31.68
C GLU A 105 -9.53 -32.23 -30.76
N ALA A 106 -9.55 -33.57 -30.71
CA ALA A 106 -8.40 -34.44 -30.46
C ALA A 106 -8.62 -35.75 -31.25
N PRO A 107 -7.56 -36.44 -31.70
CA PRO A 107 -7.54 -37.11 -33.00
C PRO A 107 -8.05 -38.55 -33.01
N GLU A 108 -8.31 -38.99 -34.25
CA GLU A 108 -8.70 -40.32 -34.73
C GLU A 108 -8.23 -41.52 -33.90
N PHE A 109 -9.19 -42.34 -33.51
CA PHE A 109 -9.03 -43.79 -33.43
C PHE A 109 -10.30 -44.45 -34.00
N ASP A 110 -10.05 -45.41 -34.87
CA ASP A 110 -11.00 -46.08 -35.74
C ASP A 110 -12.05 -46.97 -35.03
N GLU A 111 -13.11 -47.22 -35.80
CA GLU A 111 -13.98 -48.40 -35.82
C GLU A 111 -15.18 -48.53 -34.85
N ALA A 112 -16.36 -48.41 -35.48
CA ALA A 112 -17.52 -49.29 -35.36
C ALA A 112 -18.23 -49.39 -34.00
N VAL A 113 -19.11 -48.42 -33.71
CA VAL A 113 -20.26 -48.66 -32.82
C VAL A 113 -21.55 -48.15 -33.46
N LYS A 114 -22.45 -49.12 -33.70
CA LYS A 114 -23.82 -48.95 -34.19
C LYS A 114 -24.56 -47.82 -33.47
N ALA A 115 -25.19 -46.96 -34.27
CA ALA A 115 -26.21 -46.01 -33.86
C ALA A 115 -27.25 -46.68 -32.95
N THR A 116 -27.16 -46.43 -31.65
CA THR A 116 -28.24 -46.67 -30.70
C THR A 116 -29.00 -45.37 -30.58
N ALA A 117 -30.16 -45.31 -31.23
CA ALA A 117 -31.12 -44.24 -31.05
C ALA A 117 -31.43 -44.13 -29.55
N LEU A 118 -31.02 -43.01 -28.93
CA LEU A 118 -31.38 -42.70 -27.57
C LEU A 118 -32.90 -42.62 -27.48
N PRO A 119 -33.55 -43.35 -26.55
CA PRO A 119 -34.98 -43.32 -26.41
C PRO A 119 -35.39 -41.89 -26.05
N GLN A 120 -36.28 -41.31 -26.86
CA GLN A 120 -36.99 -40.08 -26.51
C GLN A 120 -37.68 -40.35 -25.18
N LYS A 121 -37.08 -39.83 -24.10
CA LYS A 121 -37.60 -39.97 -22.76
C LYS A 121 -38.81 -39.06 -22.69
N GLU A 122 -39.97 -39.62 -23.03
CA GLU A 122 -41.27 -39.00 -22.84
C GLU A 122 -41.32 -38.48 -21.39
N CYS A 123 -41.38 -37.16 -21.26
CA CYS A 123 -41.58 -36.54 -19.97
C CYS A 123 -42.95 -37.05 -19.46
N PRO A 124 -43.02 -37.68 -18.28
CA PRO A 124 -44.28 -38.13 -17.75
C PRO A 124 -45.21 -36.93 -17.66
N ALA A 125 -46.50 -37.12 -17.99
CA ALA A 125 -47.57 -36.11 -17.98
C ALA A 125 -47.87 -35.62 -16.54
N VAL A 126 -46.85 -35.11 -15.86
CA VAL A 126 -46.91 -34.45 -14.57
C VAL A 126 -47.18 -33.00 -14.88
N ASN A 127 -48.36 -32.49 -14.47
CA ASN A 127 -48.81 -31.09 -14.51
C ASN A 127 -47.66 -30.07 -14.71
N CYS A 128 -47.24 -29.87 -15.97
CA CYS A 128 -46.14 -28.97 -16.29
C CYS A 128 -46.54 -27.53 -16.03
N ASP A 129 -47.83 -27.21 -16.12
CA ASP A 129 -48.38 -25.89 -15.90
C ASP A 129 -48.07 -25.35 -14.50
N VAL A 130 -48.23 -26.18 -13.46
CA VAL A 130 -47.92 -25.78 -12.07
C VAL A 130 -46.42 -25.53 -11.88
N GLN A 131 -45.56 -26.30 -12.55
CA GLN A 131 -44.12 -26.11 -12.48
C GLN A 131 -43.67 -24.86 -13.25
N VAL A 132 -44.29 -24.58 -14.41
CA VAL A 132 -44.04 -23.39 -15.21
C VAL A 132 -44.51 -22.14 -14.47
N GLU A 133 -45.69 -22.17 -13.83
CA GLU A 133 -46.19 -21.06 -13.02
C GLU A 133 -45.28 -20.79 -11.80
N ARG A 134 -44.81 -21.85 -11.13
CA ARG A 134 -43.84 -21.69 -10.04
C ARG A 134 -42.50 -21.15 -10.53
N ALA A 135 -42.02 -21.60 -11.69
CA ALA A 135 -40.77 -21.13 -12.27
C ALA A 135 -40.86 -19.65 -12.71
N THR A 136 -41.98 -19.24 -13.30
CA THR A 136 -42.22 -17.85 -13.70
C THR A 136 -42.33 -16.93 -12.49
N MET A 137 -43.04 -17.33 -11.44
CA MET A 137 -43.09 -16.60 -10.17
C MET A 137 -41.70 -16.43 -9.53
N LEU A 138 -40.87 -17.49 -9.52
CA LEU A 138 -39.50 -17.42 -9.01
C LEU A 138 -38.61 -16.51 -9.86
N LEU A 139 -38.80 -16.53 -11.18
CA LEU A 139 -38.06 -15.67 -12.11
C LEU A 139 -38.45 -14.20 -11.94
N GLU A 140 -39.73 -13.92 -11.78
CA GLU A 140 -40.23 -12.57 -11.53
C GLU A 140 -39.76 -12.03 -10.18
N LYS A 141 -39.79 -12.85 -9.13
CA LYS A 141 -39.19 -12.51 -7.84
C LYS A 141 -37.69 -12.21 -7.96
N ALA A 142 -36.94 -13.05 -8.68
CA ALA A 142 -35.51 -12.83 -8.90
C ALA A 142 -35.22 -11.55 -9.70
N ARG A 143 -36.11 -11.15 -10.63
CA ARG A 143 -36.03 -9.86 -11.32
C ARG A 143 -36.24 -8.70 -10.36
N GLN A 144 -37.28 -8.75 -9.53
CA GLN A 144 -37.56 -7.72 -8.51
C GLN A 144 -36.41 -7.58 -7.50
N ASP A 145 -35.87 -8.70 -7.01
CA ASP A 145 -34.72 -8.69 -6.09
C ASP A 145 -33.49 -8.02 -6.72
N ARG A 146 -33.24 -8.28 -8.01
CA ARG A 146 -32.13 -7.69 -8.76
C ARG A 146 -32.33 -6.20 -9.03
N GLU A 147 -33.55 -5.79 -9.35
CA GLU A 147 -33.91 -4.36 -9.52
C GLU A 147 -33.71 -3.61 -8.20
N HIS A 148 -34.18 -4.16 -7.09
CA HIS A 148 -34.00 -3.57 -5.77
C HIS A 148 -32.52 -3.46 -5.37
N GLU A 149 -31.73 -4.51 -5.63
CA GLU A 149 -30.28 -4.48 -5.39
C GLU A 149 -29.59 -3.40 -6.25
N HIS A 150 -30.01 -3.24 -7.51
CA HIS A 150 -29.48 -2.22 -8.40
C HIS A 150 -29.82 -0.80 -7.90
N GLU A 151 -31.05 -0.56 -7.45
CA GLU A 151 -31.44 0.72 -6.83
C GLU A 151 -30.63 1.04 -5.57
N MET A 152 -30.41 0.05 -4.70
CA MET A 152 -29.59 0.23 -3.50
C MET A 152 -28.15 0.60 -3.86
N ARG A 153 -27.56 -0.07 -4.87
CA ARG A 153 -26.23 0.28 -5.36
C ARG A 153 -26.18 1.67 -6.00
N LEU A 154 -27.23 2.12 -6.67
CA LEU A 154 -27.30 3.48 -7.21
C LEU A 154 -27.31 4.52 -6.07
N ARG A 155 -28.12 4.31 -5.04
CA ARG A 155 -28.18 5.19 -3.86
C ARG A 155 -26.84 5.27 -3.13
N GLU A 156 -26.16 4.13 -2.94
CA GLU A 156 -24.83 4.09 -2.35
C GLU A 156 -23.80 4.84 -3.20
N ASN A 157 -23.82 4.65 -4.52
CA ASN A 157 -22.94 5.38 -5.44
C ASN A 157 -23.19 6.89 -5.41
N GLU A 158 -24.44 7.34 -5.34
CA GLU A 158 -24.77 8.74 -5.18
C GLU A 158 -24.28 9.32 -3.86
N ALA A 159 -24.45 8.59 -2.75
CA ALA A 159 -23.92 8.98 -1.45
C ALA A 159 -22.38 9.12 -1.49
N LEU A 160 -21.68 8.17 -2.12
CA LEU A 160 -20.23 8.24 -2.31
C LEU A 160 -19.81 9.39 -3.22
N ARG A 161 -20.58 9.72 -4.27
CA ARG A 161 -20.31 10.89 -5.11
C ARG A 161 -20.45 12.19 -4.33
N LYS A 162 -21.45 12.31 -3.46
CA LYS A 162 -21.63 13.47 -2.58
C LYS A 162 -20.46 13.63 -1.61
N THR A 163 -19.99 12.55 -0.98
CA THR A 163 -18.83 12.62 -0.08
C THR A 163 -17.55 12.99 -0.81
N ILE A 164 -17.32 12.46 -2.02
CA ILE A 164 -16.19 12.85 -2.87
C ILE A 164 -16.25 14.34 -3.23
N ALA A 165 -17.43 14.88 -3.54
CA ALA A 165 -17.60 16.30 -3.85
C ALA A 165 -17.20 17.20 -2.66
N VAL A 166 -17.70 16.89 -1.45
CA VAL A 166 -17.35 17.62 -0.22
C VAL A 166 -15.84 17.55 0.07
N LEU A 167 -15.23 16.37 -0.10
CA LEU A 167 -13.78 16.21 0.12
C LEU A 167 -12.95 17.02 -0.89
N ARG A 168 -13.39 17.10 -2.16
CA ARG A 168 -12.73 17.92 -3.19
C ARG A 168 -12.80 19.41 -2.86
N GLU A 169 -13.95 19.90 -2.44
CA GLU A 169 -14.12 21.30 -2.02
C GLU A 169 -13.20 21.64 -0.83
N ARG A 170 -13.13 20.74 0.16
CA ARG A 170 -12.22 20.91 1.31
C ARG A 170 -10.75 20.91 0.89
N LEU A 171 -10.38 20.07 -0.08
CA LEU A 171 -9.02 20.05 -0.64
C LEU A 171 -8.69 21.37 -1.35
N GLN A 172 -9.58 21.87 -2.20
CA GLN A 172 -9.40 23.15 -2.89
C GLN A 172 -9.28 24.32 -1.91
N SER A 173 -10.10 24.33 -0.85
CA SER A 173 -9.98 25.32 0.23
C SER A 173 -8.62 25.28 0.91
N LYS A 174 -8.11 24.08 1.21
CA LYS A 174 -6.78 23.91 1.83
C LYS A 174 -5.63 24.28 0.90
N GLU A 175 -5.75 23.98 -0.39
CA GLU A 175 -4.78 24.42 -1.39
C GLU A 175 -4.73 25.94 -1.53
N ALA A 176 -5.90 26.61 -1.48
CA ALA A 176 -5.96 28.08 -1.46
C ALA A 176 -5.30 28.66 -0.20
N GLU A 177 -5.53 28.04 0.97
CA GLU A 177 -4.88 28.44 2.23
C GLU A 177 -3.36 28.28 2.17
N ILE A 178 -2.85 27.16 1.64
CA ILE A 178 -1.40 26.93 1.45
C ILE A 178 -0.81 27.98 0.49
N LYS A 179 -1.50 28.28 -0.61
CA LYS A 179 -1.06 29.34 -1.55
C LYS A 179 -0.98 30.70 -0.86
N ALA A 180 -1.96 31.04 -0.03
CA ALA A 180 -1.97 32.29 0.72
C ALA A 180 -0.83 32.35 1.76
N ILE A 181 -0.54 31.26 2.46
CA ILE A 181 0.59 31.17 3.41
C ILE A 181 1.92 31.32 2.67
N ASN A 182 2.10 30.63 1.54
CA ASN A 182 3.31 30.74 0.74
C ASN A 182 3.53 32.18 0.23
N ALA A 183 2.47 32.85 -0.23
CA ALA A 183 2.54 34.25 -0.65
C ALA A 183 2.97 35.17 0.50
N ARG A 184 2.49 34.94 1.72
CA ARG A 184 2.91 35.67 2.92
C ARG A 184 4.38 35.40 3.26
N LEU A 185 4.80 34.14 3.17
CA LEU A 185 6.18 33.75 3.47
C LEU A 185 7.15 34.38 2.46
N THR A 186 6.80 34.39 1.17
CA THR A 186 7.61 35.09 0.14
C THR A 186 7.65 36.60 0.35
N ALA A 187 6.54 37.23 0.75
CA ALA A 187 6.53 38.66 1.07
C ALA A 187 7.41 38.96 2.30
N SER A 188 7.36 38.11 3.33
CA SER A 188 8.24 38.25 4.51
C SER A 188 9.71 38.04 4.17
N ALA A 189 10.03 37.09 3.28
CA ALA A 189 11.40 36.88 2.82
C ALA A 189 11.96 38.12 2.12
N GLN A 190 11.16 38.75 1.24
CA GLN A 190 11.54 40.00 0.57
C GLN A 190 11.78 41.16 1.55
N THR A 191 11.09 41.20 2.69
CA THR A 191 11.34 42.22 3.73
C THR A 191 12.60 41.96 4.54
N VAL A 192 12.98 40.69 4.74
CA VAL A 192 14.14 40.31 5.57
C VAL A 192 15.45 40.35 4.77
N GLU A 193 15.41 40.06 3.47
CA GLU A 193 16.57 40.08 2.58
C GLU A 193 17.41 41.38 2.65
N PRO A 194 16.84 42.60 2.60
CA PRO A 194 17.62 43.83 2.74
C PRO A 194 18.22 44.02 4.15
N LEU A 195 17.57 43.50 5.20
CA LEU A 195 18.11 43.55 6.57
C LEU A 195 19.31 42.61 6.74
N VAL A 196 19.30 41.47 6.05
CA VAL A 196 20.46 40.58 6.01
C VAL A 196 21.60 41.21 5.21
N GLN A 197 21.29 41.88 4.10
CA GLN A 197 22.28 42.56 3.27
C GLN A 197 22.97 43.70 4.02
N THR A 198 22.20 44.58 4.67
CA THR A 198 22.75 45.67 5.52
C THR A 198 23.62 45.15 6.65
N ARG A 199 23.25 44.03 7.28
CA ARG A 199 24.10 43.39 8.30
C ARG A 199 25.41 42.85 7.71
N GLN A 200 25.36 42.21 6.54
CA GLN A 200 26.57 41.73 5.87
C GLN A 200 27.49 42.86 5.43
N ASP A 201 26.92 43.98 4.96
CA ASP A 201 27.69 45.16 4.58
C ASP A 201 28.37 45.81 5.79
N HIS A 202 27.68 45.86 6.94
CA HIS A 202 28.26 46.36 8.18
C HIS A 202 29.36 45.44 8.73
N GLU A 203 29.20 44.11 8.63
CA GLU A 203 30.26 43.15 8.99
C GLU A 203 31.50 43.28 8.08
N ARG A 204 31.32 43.67 6.81
CA ARG A 204 32.43 43.97 5.88
C ARG A 204 33.15 45.27 6.23
N GLU A 205 32.44 46.32 6.66
CA GLU A 205 33.06 47.55 7.16
C GLU A 205 33.89 47.33 8.43
N LEU A 206 33.43 46.44 9.33
CA LEU A 206 34.14 46.10 10.56
C LEU A 206 35.39 45.21 10.34
N THR A 207 35.51 44.57 9.18
CA THR A 207 36.64 43.67 8.86
C THR A 207 37.68 44.30 7.96
N THR A 208 37.55 45.56 7.55
CA THR A 208 38.67 46.32 6.99
C THR A 208 39.67 46.65 8.10
N PRO A 209 40.87 46.04 8.14
CA PRO A 209 41.87 46.39 9.12
C PRO A 209 42.38 47.79 8.81
N GLU A 210 42.16 48.72 9.74
CA GLU A 210 42.87 49.98 9.77
C GLU A 210 44.36 49.66 9.94
N LEU A 211 45.12 49.75 8.85
CA LEU A 211 46.58 49.61 8.82
C LEU A 211 47.19 50.77 9.61
N VAL A 212 47.23 50.63 10.94
CA VAL A 212 48.07 51.47 11.79
C VAL A 212 49.53 51.01 11.59
N PRO A 213 50.44 51.87 11.11
CA PRO A 213 51.84 51.50 10.95
C PRO A 213 52.51 51.43 12.33
N VAL A 214 52.56 50.24 12.92
CA VAL A 214 53.32 50.01 14.15
C VAL A 214 54.78 49.72 13.79
N ALA A 215 55.64 50.65 14.18
CA ALA A 215 57.08 50.53 14.10
C ALA A 215 57.58 49.27 14.83
N GLN A 216 58.50 48.56 14.19
CA GLN A 216 59.15 47.36 14.69
C GLN A 216 59.93 47.64 15.98
N ILE A 217 59.55 46.97 17.07
CA ILE A 217 60.41 46.81 18.25
C ILE A 217 60.68 45.33 18.42
N ALA A 218 61.93 44.95 18.13
CA ALA A 218 62.47 43.63 18.35
C ALA A 218 62.67 43.37 19.85
N LEU A 219 62.13 42.27 20.37
CA LEU A 219 62.48 41.76 21.69
C LEU A 219 62.77 40.26 21.62
N SER A 220 64.06 40.00 21.73
CA SER A 220 64.75 38.72 21.93
C SER A 220 64.31 38.04 23.22
N VAL A 221 63.90 36.77 23.16
CA VAL A 221 63.76 35.89 24.32
C VAL A 221 64.35 34.52 23.98
N GLN A 222 65.34 34.11 24.78
CA GLN A 222 66.10 32.86 24.68
C GLN A 222 65.31 31.62 25.17
N PRO A 223 65.63 30.41 24.68
CA PRO A 223 65.07 29.14 25.15
C PRO A 223 65.85 28.52 26.33
N LYS A 224 65.15 27.82 27.23
CA LYS A 224 65.66 27.14 28.44
C LYS A 224 65.84 25.62 28.19
N PRO A 225 66.86 24.94 28.76
CA PRO A 225 67.22 23.58 28.38
C PRO A 225 66.52 22.47 29.19
N GLU A 226 66.34 21.32 28.53
CA GLU A 226 65.99 20.00 29.10
C GLU A 226 67.09 19.44 30.04
N PRO A 227 66.80 18.37 30.80
CA PRO A 227 67.39 17.09 30.38
C PRO A 227 66.58 15.80 30.67
N ARG A 228 66.70 14.85 29.71
CA ARG A 228 67.01 13.39 29.82
C ARG A 228 66.09 12.50 30.69
N ALA A 229 65.76 11.25 30.35
CA ALA A 229 66.52 10.21 29.66
C ALA A 229 65.64 9.00 29.23
N ALA A 230 66.28 8.14 28.40
CA ALA A 230 66.11 6.70 28.21
C ALA A 230 65.14 6.23 27.09
N MET A 231 65.67 5.89 25.89
CA MET A 231 66.17 4.55 25.47
C MET A 231 65.01 3.63 25.00
N LYS A 232 64.97 2.98 23.84
CA LYS A 232 66.02 2.40 22.96
C LYS A 232 65.41 1.97 21.59
N ARG A 233 66.25 2.07 20.53
CA ARG A 233 66.40 1.21 19.31
C ARG A 233 65.25 1.22 18.27
N ALA A 234 65.36 1.78 17.05
CA ALA A 234 66.31 1.58 15.92
C ALA A 234 66.20 0.15 15.34
N VAL A 235 66.05 -0.18 14.04
CA VAL A 235 66.57 0.29 12.73
C VAL A 235 65.70 -0.44 11.66
N THR A 236 65.26 0.10 10.51
CA THR A 236 65.99 0.10 9.21
C THR A 236 65.38 1.05 8.14
N LEU A 237 66.24 1.98 7.72
CA LEU A 237 66.46 2.56 6.38
C LEU A 237 66.21 1.57 5.21
N LYS A 238 65.81 1.90 3.97
CA LYS A 238 66.15 2.99 3.02
C LYS A 238 65.27 2.74 1.76
N LYS A 239 64.92 3.76 0.97
CA LYS A 239 65.46 4.03 -0.40
C LYS A 239 64.59 5.05 -1.15
N THR A 240 65.25 5.72 -2.08
CA THR A 240 65.04 7.04 -2.70
C THR A 240 64.24 7.07 -4.01
N ARG A 241 63.59 8.23 -4.28
CA ARG A 241 63.21 8.87 -5.58
C ARG A 241 62.08 8.22 -6.41
N PRO A 242 61.42 8.94 -7.37
CA PRO A 242 61.54 10.36 -7.78
C PRO A 242 60.21 11.15 -7.76
N VAL A 243 60.33 12.45 -8.09
CA VAL A 243 59.25 13.38 -8.41
C VAL A 243 58.52 12.91 -9.68
N THR A 244 57.21 12.70 -9.58
CA THR A 244 56.32 12.59 -10.73
C THR A 244 55.02 13.32 -10.42
N GLU A 245 54.82 14.43 -11.13
CA GLU A 245 53.55 14.90 -11.70
C GLU A 245 52.28 14.74 -10.84
N LYS A 246 51.79 15.86 -10.30
CA LYS A 246 50.46 15.98 -9.71
C LYS A 246 49.38 15.74 -10.79
N GLN A 247 49.02 14.48 -11.01
CA GLN A 247 47.71 14.14 -11.55
C GLN A 247 46.63 14.50 -10.52
N PRO A 248 45.49 15.08 -10.93
CA PRO A 248 44.37 15.29 -10.04
C PRO A 248 43.89 13.93 -9.55
N VAL A 249 43.95 13.72 -8.22
CA VAL A 249 43.42 12.54 -7.55
C VAL A 249 41.92 12.47 -7.85
N ARG A 250 41.58 11.68 -8.86
CA ARG A 250 40.23 11.22 -9.14
C ARG A 250 39.76 10.52 -7.87
N PRO A 251 38.65 10.95 -7.23
CA PRO A 251 38.19 10.31 -6.00
C PRO A 251 37.94 8.83 -6.31
N GLN A 252 38.77 7.98 -5.72
CA GLN A 252 38.59 6.54 -5.76
C GLN A 252 37.20 6.26 -5.21
N LYS A 253 36.40 5.60 -6.06
CA LYS A 253 35.11 5.04 -5.70
C LYS A 253 35.26 4.20 -4.42
N ALA A 254 34.87 4.77 -3.30
CA ALA A 254 34.50 4.04 -2.09
C ALA A 254 33.16 3.33 -2.34
N ALA A 255 33.14 2.39 -3.28
CA ALA A 255 31.99 1.59 -3.65
C ALA A 255 32.12 0.19 -3.03
N ALA A 256 32.12 0.08 -1.70
CA ALA A 256 32.00 -1.22 -1.03
C ALA A 256 31.64 -1.19 0.47
N ALA A 257 31.45 -0.04 1.11
CA ALA A 257 31.21 0.00 2.57
C ALA A 257 30.19 1.07 2.98
N SER A 258 28.89 0.81 2.76
CA SER A 258 27.79 1.26 3.64
C SER A 258 26.43 0.75 3.16
N ILE A 259 26.21 -0.56 3.23
CA ILE A 259 24.85 -1.14 3.16
C ILE A 259 24.08 -0.84 4.48
N SER A 260 24.70 -0.21 5.48
CA SER A 260 24.18 -0.13 6.85
C SER A 260 23.48 1.17 7.26
N SER A 261 23.35 2.17 6.40
CA SER A 261 22.61 3.40 6.73
C SER A 261 21.39 3.59 5.84
N PHE A 262 20.45 2.64 5.89
CA PHE A 262 19.07 2.99 5.56
C PHE A 262 18.70 4.23 6.35
N SER A 263 18.20 5.27 5.66
CA SER A 263 17.70 6.48 6.31
C SER A 263 16.73 6.05 7.42
N PRO A 264 16.74 6.70 8.59
CA PRO A 264 15.83 6.36 9.68
C PRO A 264 14.37 6.27 9.23
N ALA A 265 13.97 7.10 8.25
CA ALA A 265 12.65 7.05 7.60
C ALA A 265 12.39 5.70 6.90
N ARG A 266 13.33 5.23 6.07
CA ARG A 266 13.18 3.95 5.35
C ARG A 266 13.08 2.75 6.30
N ARG A 267 13.83 2.75 7.40
CA ARG A 267 13.71 1.70 8.44
C ARG A 267 12.32 1.68 9.05
N ARG A 268 11.80 2.84 9.47
CA ARG A 268 10.45 2.97 10.03
C ARG A 268 9.37 2.54 9.04
N ALA A 269 9.51 2.88 7.76
CA ALA A 269 8.59 2.45 6.72
C ALA A 269 8.56 0.92 6.59
N VAL A 270 9.74 0.29 6.51
CA VAL A 270 9.86 -1.18 6.46
C VAL A 270 9.26 -1.84 7.71
N GLU A 271 9.52 -1.30 8.90
CA GLU A 271 8.97 -1.80 10.17
C GLU A 271 7.45 -1.66 10.25
N THR A 272 6.90 -0.54 9.80
CA THR A 272 5.45 -0.29 9.78
C THR A 272 4.74 -1.29 8.87
N VAL A 273 5.27 -1.49 7.66
CA VAL A 273 4.76 -2.47 6.72
C VAL A 273 4.91 -3.88 7.29
N ARG A 274 6.06 -4.21 7.89
CA ARG A 274 6.29 -5.51 8.55
C ARG A 274 5.27 -5.76 9.67
N ALA A 275 4.96 -4.76 10.49
CA ALA A 275 3.96 -4.85 11.57
C ALA A 275 2.56 -5.14 11.01
N TYR A 276 2.15 -4.44 9.94
CA TYR A 276 0.90 -4.70 9.23
C TYR A 276 0.81 -6.15 8.75
N PHE A 277 1.85 -6.62 8.06
CA PHE A 277 1.89 -7.99 7.55
C PHE A 277 1.90 -9.04 8.66
N ASN A 278 2.59 -8.79 9.78
CA ASN A 278 2.55 -9.67 10.94
C ASN A 278 1.14 -9.78 11.53
N SER A 279 0.38 -8.67 11.58
CA SER A 279 -1.03 -8.69 12.00
C SER A 279 -1.88 -9.54 11.06
N GLU A 280 -1.74 -9.36 9.75
CA GLU A 280 -2.45 -10.17 8.75
C GLU A 280 -2.10 -11.66 8.83
N LEU A 281 -0.82 -12.00 9.02
CA LEU A 281 -0.37 -13.38 9.22
C LEU A 281 -0.96 -14.00 10.49
N ASN A 282 -1.07 -13.23 11.57
CA ASN A 282 -1.70 -13.70 12.82
C ASN A 282 -3.22 -13.93 12.64
N LYS A 283 -3.92 -13.02 11.94
CA LYS A 283 -5.32 -13.23 11.57
C LYS A 283 -5.50 -14.50 10.73
N LEU A 284 -4.67 -14.68 9.69
CA LEU A 284 -4.73 -15.85 8.82
C LEU A 284 -4.45 -17.16 9.59
N ARG A 285 -3.53 -17.13 10.57
CA ARG A 285 -3.30 -18.26 11.48
C ARG A 285 -4.57 -18.63 12.28
N SER A 286 -5.32 -17.65 12.76
CA SER A 286 -6.62 -17.88 13.43
C SER A 286 -7.63 -18.55 12.49
N VAL A 287 -7.71 -18.11 11.23
CA VAL A 287 -8.59 -18.71 10.23
C VAL A 287 -8.18 -20.16 9.91
N ILE A 288 -6.89 -20.45 9.79
CA ILE A 288 -6.37 -21.82 9.61
C ILE A 288 -6.75 -22.71 10.81
N ASN A 289 -6.60 -22.20 12.04
CA ASN A 289 -7.03 -22.94 13.23
C ASN A 289 -8.55 -23.23 13.20
N THR A 290 -9.35 -22.27 12.74
CA THR A 290 -10.80 -22.44 12.56
C THR A 290 -11.11 -23.52 11.53
N ARG A 291 -10.40 -23.52 10.39
CA ARG A 291 -10.50 -24.58 9.39
C ARG A 291 -10.19 -25.94 9.99
N ASP A 292 -9.04 -26.08 10.66
CA ASP A 292 -8.57 -27.37 11.19
C ASP A 292 -9.49 -27.92 12.29
N THR A 293 -10.06 -27.04 13.12
CA THR A 293 -11.06 -27.43 14.13
C THR A 293 -12.37 -27.90 13.50
N LEU A 294 -12.84 -27.27 12.41
CA LEU A 294 -14.01 -27.73 11.67
C LEU A 294 -13.78 -29.09 11.02
N PHE A 295 -12.61 -29.33 10.40
CA PHE A 295 -12.27 -30.65 9.87
C PHE A 295 -12.21 -31.72 10.95
N LYS A 296 -11.57 -31.44 12.10
CA LYS A 296 -11.52 -32.36 13.24
C LYS A 296 -12.92 -32.68 13.77
N ARG A 297 -13.78 -31.67 13.91
CA ARG A 297 -15.18 -31.85 14.34
C ARG A 297 -15.95 -32.70 13.35
N TYR A 298 -15.82 -32.43 12.06
CA TYR A 298 -16.50 -33.21 11.02
C TYR A 298 -16.04 -34.66 11.01
N ALA A 299 -14.72 -34.92 11.11
CA ALA A 299 -14.15 -36.26 11.14
C ALA A 299 -14.64 -37.08 12.35
N ARG A 300 -14.80 -36.44 13.53
CA ARG A 300 -15.39 -37.08 14.72
C ARG A 300 -16.84 -37.53 14.49
N LEU A 301 -17.62 -36.71 13.79
CA LEU A 301 -19.02 -37.03 13.44
C LEU A 301 -19.12 -38.04 12.28
N ASN A 302 -18.04 -38.24 11.52
CA ASN A 302 -18.00 -39.02 10.29
C ASN A 302 -16.77 -39.94 10.28
N PRO A 303 -16.73 -41.02 11.09
CA PRO A 303 -15.54 -41.86 11.20
C PRO A 303 -15.14 -42.54 9.88
N ARG A 304 -16.09 -42.71 8.95
CA ARG A 304 -15.84 -43.25 7.61
C ARG A 304 -15.09 -42.28 6.67
N VAL A 305 -15.06 -40.98 6.98
CA VAL A 305 -14.43 -39.96 6.14
C VAL A 305 -13.24 -39.36 6.87
N THR A 306 -12.03 -39.74 6.45
CA THR A 306 -10.79 -39.20 7.00
C THR A 306 -10.31 -38.01 6.17
N PHE A 307 -10.24 -36.83 6.79
CA PHE A 307 -9.64 -35.66 6.16
C PHE A 307 -8.18 -35.52 6.60
N LYS A 308 -7.28 -35.47 5.63
CA LYS A 308 -5.91 -35.02 5.82
C LYS A 308 -5.83 -33.59 5.29
N PRO A 309 -6.02 -32.56 6.14
CA PRO A 309 -5.98 -31.17 5.67
C PRO A 309 -4.61 -30.89 5.07
N LYS A 310 -4.59 -30.57 3.77
CA LYS A 310 -3.35 -30.18 3.10
C LYS A 310 -2.86 -28.86 3.69
N LYS A 311 -1.54 -28.70 3.77
CA LYS A 311 -0.94 -27.41 4.15
C LYS A 311 -1.37 -26.38 3.10
N ALA A 312 -1.98 -25.28 3.56
CA ALA A 312 -2.32 -24.18 2.67
C ALA A 312 -1.02 -23.50 2.22
N VAL A 313 -0.75 -23.57 0.92
CA VAL A 313 0.46 -23.03 0.29
C VAL A 313 0.04 -22.09 -0.83
N SER A 314 0.81 -21.02 -1.03
CA SER A 314 0.57 -20.13 -2.17
C SER A 314 0.96 -20.79 -3.49
N SER A 315 0.61 -20.16 -4.61
CA SER A 315 1.03 -20.57 -5.96
C SER A 315 2.55 -20.77 -6.08
N ARG A 316 3.33 -19.98 -5.33
CA ARG A 316 4.80 -20.08 -5.24
C ARG A 316 5.30 -21.17 -4.30
N LYS A 317 4.43 -22.07 -3.86
CA LYS A 317 4.71 -23.16 -2.91
C LYS A 317 5.25 -22.66 -1.56
N LEU A 318 4.88 -21.45 -1.16
CA LEU A 318 5.28 -20.89 0.13
C LEU A 318 4.24 -21.19 1.20
N THR A 319 4.69 -21.71 2.34
CA THR A 319 3.86 -21.86 3.53
C THR A 319 3.74 -20.54 4.29
N LEU A 320 2.75 -20.42 5.19
CA LEU A 320 2.58 -19.26 6.05
C LEU A 320 3.86 -18.92 6.86
N GLU A 321 4.54 -19.95 7.37
CA GLU A 321 5.79 -19.81 8.12
C GLU A 321 6.95 -19.34 7.23
N ALA A 322 7.05 -19.88 6.01
CA ALA A 322 8.05 -19.43 5.04
C ALA A 322 7.85 -17.96 4.67
N ILE A 323 6.60 -17.52 4.49
CA ILE A 323 6.27 -16.11 4.23
C ILE A 323 6.67 -15.25 5.43
N ARG A 324 6.31 -15.65 6.66
CA ARG A 324 6.68 -14.94 7.89
C ARG A 324 8.20 -14.75 8.01
N ASN A 325 8.96 -15.81 7.76
CA ASN A 325 10.42 -15.79 7.82
C ASN A 325 11.05 -14.91 6.72
N ARG A 326 10.43 -14.83 5.53
CA ARG A 326 10.90 -13.96 4.45
C ARG A 326 10.57 -12.49 4.73
N ILE A 327 9.40 -12.20 5.29
CA ILE A 327 8.98 -10.84 5.67
C ILE A 327 9.87 -10.27 6.79
N SER A 328 10.27 -11.10 7.77
CA SER A 328 11.18 -10.65 8.83
C SER A 328 12.58 -10.31 8.31
N ARG A 329 13.05 -11.00 7.26
CA ARG A 329 14.37 -10.78 6.63
C ARG A 329 14.35 -9.71 5.53
N ALA A 330 13.19 -9.31 5.04
CA ALA A 330 13.09 -8.34 3.96
C ALA A 330 13.58 -6.95 4.38
N THR A 331 14.42 -6.34 3.54
CA THR A 331 15.08 -5.04 3.77
C THR A 331 14.39 -3.87 3.06
N SER A 332 13.37 -4.14 2.24
CA SER A 332 12.64 -3.11 1.48
C SER A 332 11.13 -3.33 1.53
N VAL A 333 10.38 -2.23 1.45
CA VAL A 333 8.91 -2.25 1.35
C VAL A 333 8.47 -3.01 0.11
N GLY A 334 9.15 -2.80 -1.02
CA GLY A 334 8.92 -3.54 -2.27
C GLY A 334 9.01 -5.05 -2.07
N ALA A 335 10.08 -5.54 -1.43
CA ALA A 335 10.27 -6.97 -1.14
C ALA A 335 9.16 -7.54 -0.24
N ILE A 336 8.70 -6.77 0.76
CA ILE A 336 7.58 -7.19 1.63
C ILE A 336 6.27 -7.23 0.83
N SER A 337 6.02 -6.23 -0.01
CA SER A 337 4.76 -6.07 -0.73
C SER A 337 4.44 -7.21 -1.70
N VAL A 338 5.48 -7.89 -2.20
CA VAL A 338 5.35 -9.08 -3.07
C VAL A 338 4.61 -10.22 -2.36
N TYR A 339 4.66 -10.31 -1.03
CA TYR A 339 3.98 -11.36 -0.26
C TYR A 339 2.49 -11.10 -0.01
N LYS A 340 1.97 -9.91 -0.36
CA LYS A 340 0.54 -9.59 -0.24
C LYS A 340 -0.33 -10.58 -1.03
N ARG A 341 0.11 -10.90 -2.26
CA ARG A 341 -0.59 -11.83 -3.13
C ARG A 341 -0.59 -13.24 -2.54
N ASP A 342 0.55 -13.75 -2.07
CA ASP A 342 0.63 -15.08 -1.46
C ASP A 342 -0.27 -15.22 -0.23
N ILE A 343 -0.31 -14.21 0.64
CA ILE A 343 -1.16 -14.22 1.84
C ILE A 343 -2.64 -14.24 1.45
N SER A 344 -3.02 -13.48 0.42
CA SER A 344 -4.39 -13.47 -0.10
C SER A 344 -4.78 -14.82 -0.71
N GLU A 345 -3.88 -15.45 -1.47
CA GLU A 345 -4.09 -16.78 -2.05
C GLU A 345 -4.28 -17.84 -0.96
N ILE A 346 -3.40 -17.88 0.05
CA ILE A 346 -3.55 -18.81 1.18
C ILE A 346 -4.87 -18.56 1.92
N LYS A 347 -5.23 -17.29 2.13
CA LYS A 347 -6.51 -16.93 2.77
C LYS A 347 -7.71 -17.43 1.98
N GLN A 348 -7.68 -17.30 0.65
CA GLN A 348 -8.75 -17.77 -0.22
C GLN A 348 -8.88 -19.30 -0.15
N ILE A 349 -7.77 -20.03 -0.31
CA ILE A 349 -7.75 -21.51 -0.21
C ILE A 349 -8.35 -21.97 1.13
N VAL A 350 -7.96 -21.34 2.23
CA VAL A 350 -8.45 -21.69 3.58
C VAL A 350 -9.95 -21.37 3.72
N ASN A 351 -10.43 -20.26 3.16
CA ASN A 351 -11.85 -19.92 3.17
C ASN A 351 -12.68 -20.89 2.32
N ASP A 352 -12.16 -21.32 1.17
CA ASP A 352 -12.81 -22.30 0.31
C ASP A 352 -12.90 -23.66 1.01
N ASP A 353 -11.84 -24.08 1.70
CA ASP A 353 -11.82 -25.26 2.57
C ASP A 353 -12.91 -25.17 3.66
N ILE A 354 -13.03 -24.00 4.32
CA ILE A 354 -14.06 -23.74 5.35
C ILE A 354 -15.46 -23.80 4.75
N ALA A 355 -15.67 -23.20 3.57
CA ALA A 355 -16.96 -23.21 2.88
C ALA A 355 -17.34 -24.64 2.47
N PHE A 356 -16.37 -25.41 1.97
CA PHE A 356 -16.54 -26.81 1.61
C PHE A 356 -16.99 -27.65 2.82
N ILE A 357 -16.27 -27.58 3.95
CA ILE A 357 -16.62 -28.39 5.13
C ILE A 357 -17.97 -27.96 5.73
N LYS A 358 -18.31 -26.67 5.67
CA LYS A 358 -19.65 -26.19 6.07
C LYS A 358 -20.75 -26.78 5.20
N ARG A 359 -20.58 -26.79 3.87
CA ARG A 359 -21.56 -27.41 2.94
C ARG A 359 -21.74 -28.90 3.22
N MET A 360 -20.64 -29.61 3.47
CA MET A 360 -20.65 -31.04 3.84
C MET A 360 -21.40 -31.28 5.14
N SER A 361 -21.19 -30.42 6.16
CA SER A 361 -21.90 -30.54 7.43
C SER A 361 -23.40 -30.25 7.33
N LYS A 362 -23.83 -29.40 6.39
CA LYS A 362 -25.24 -29.01 6.23
C LYS A 362 -26.08 -30.10 5.55
N LYS A 363 -25.54 -30.82 4.55
CA LYS A 363 -26.26 -31.86 3.78
C LYS A 363 -26.67 -33.11 4.60
N ARG A 364 -26.36 -33.14 5.89
CA ARG A 364 -26.55 -34.29 6.76
C ARG A 364 -27.72 -34.14 7.75
N ILE A 365 -28.28 -32.93 7.82
CA ILE A 365 -29.61 -32.65 8.37
C ILE A 365 -30.56 -32.72 7.19
#